data_AF-N1JRI7-F1
#
_entry.id   AF-N1JRI7-F1
#
_cell.length_a   1.000
_cell.length_b   1.000
_cell.length_c   1.000
_cell.angle_alpha   90.00
_cell.angle_beta   90.00
_cell.angle_gamma   90.00
#
_symmetry.space_group_name_H-M   'P 1'
#
loop_
_entity.id
_entity.type
_entity.pdbx_description
1 polymer ?
#
loop_
_entity_poly.entity_id
_entity_poly.type
_entity_poly.pdbx_seq_one_letter_code
_entity_poly.pdbx_strand_id
1 'polypeptide(L)'
;MLIASLSLVAFPFMTGFYSKDFILESAYGQFYFSGTVVYFIATIGAIFTTLYSVKVLSLTFLTNPNGPRINYKTKPAHEGDIFMSSPLIILALFSIFFVLFKLLPFIFTISFSVLAIVFSLVVPKVIIYFKLSRFGYNIYGFFNQRFFIELLYNKYITGLVLKLGGQTTKVLDKGSVELLGPYGIEKGLITLSRNIASLDKPSVITSYALYILIGLIFYLLIPDLVLAGNTSILLLILYSLLCFIKISNSSSSKSARVHL
;
A
#
# COMPACT_ATOMS: atom_id res chain seq x y z
N MET A 1 -22.47 26.29 -4.73
CA MET A 1 -21.78 25.58 -5.83
C MET A 1 -21.34 26.51 -6.95
N LEU A 2 -22.24 27.33 -7.52
CA LEU A 2 -21.93 28.24 -8.63
C LEU A 2 -20.77 29.23 -8.33
N ILE A 3 -20.77 29.88 -7.17
CA ILE A 3 -19.70 30.80 -6.75
C ILE A 3 -18.35 30.07 -6.69
N ALA A 4 -18.32 28.89 -6.08
CA ALA A 4 -17.11 28.09 -5.96
C ALA A 4 -16.58 27.62 -7.33
N SER A 5 -17.45 27.18 -8.24
CA SER A 5 -17.04 26.79 -9.59
C SER A 5 -16.52 27.98 -10.41
N LEU A 6 -17.12 29.16 -10.28
CA LEU A 6 -16.64 30.37 -10.97
C LEU A 6 -15.27 30.80 -10.43
N SER A 7 -15.09 30.77 -9.11
CA SER A 7 -13.78 31.04 -8.49
C SER A 7 -12.72 30.05 -8.96
N LEU A 8 -13.04 28.74 -8.98
CA LEU A 8 -12.13 27.71 -9.45
C LEU A 8 -11.75 27.85 -10.93
N VAL A 9 -12.66 28.35 -11.76
CA VAL A 9 -12.44 28.61 -13.20
C VAL A 9 -11.58 29.85 -13.45
N ALA A 10 -11.14 30.56 -12.39
CA ALA A 10 -10.50 31.87 -12.50
C ALA A 10 -11.42 32.88 -13.18
N PHE A 11 -12.71 32.89 -12.82
CA PHE A 11 -13.60 33.96 -13.22
C PHE A 11 -13.10 35.28 -12.60
N PRO A 12 -13.01 36.35 -13.39
CA PRO A 12 -12.49 37.62 -12.90
C PRO A 12 -13.31 38.14 -11.71
N PHE A 13 -12.66 38.87 -10.81
CA PHE A 13 -13.22 39.30 -9.51
C PHE A 13 -13.42 38.21 -8.45
N MET A 14 -13.10 36.95 -8.75
CA MET A 14 -13.06 35.90 -7.74
C MET A 14 -11.63 35.64 -7.29
N THR A 15 -11.45 35.15 -6.06
CA THR A 15 -10.12 34.89 -5.48
C THR A 15 -9.25 33.96 -6.33
N GLY A 16 -9.86 32.99 -7.02
CA GLY A 16 -9.14 32.07 -7.90
C GLY A 16 -8.55 32.71 -9.17
N PHE A 17 -9.04 33.87 -9.61
CA PHE A 17 -8.44 34.60 -10.74
C PHE A 17 -7.05 35.12 -10.38
N TYR A 18 -6.92 35.84 -9.27
CA TYR A 18 -5.66 36.47 -8.87
C TYR A 18 -4.55 35.47 -8.59
N SER A 19 -4.89 34.33 -7.95
CA SER A 19 -3.89 33.30 -7.67
C SER A 19 -3.44 32.59 -8.95
N LYS A 20 -4.36 32.20 -9.82
CA LYS A 20 -4.02 31.45 -11.05
C LYS A 20 -3.35 32.33 -12.11
N ASP A 21 -3.79 33.57 -12.27
CA ASP A 21 -3.21 34.51 -13.22
C ASP A 21 -1.76 34.86 -12.83
N PHE A 22 -1.52 35.12 -11.54
CA PHE A 22 -0.16 35.34 -11.03
C PHE A 22 0.77 34.13 -11.24
N ILE A 23 0.27 32.89 -11.07
CA ILE A 23 1.05 31.68 -11.34
C ILE A 23 1.40 31.57 -12.83
N LEU A 24 0.47 31.89 -13.74
CA LEU A 24 0.73 31.86 -15.18
C LEU A 24 1.70 32.98 -15.61
N GLU A 25 1.50 34.20 -15.11
CA GLU A 25 2.37 35.35 -15.40
C GLU A 25 3.79 35.10 -14.87
N SER A 26 3.93 34.58 -13.64
CA SER A 26 5.23 34.24 -13.08
C SER A 26 5.92 33.09 -13.81
N ALA A 27 5.18 32.08 -14.30
CA ALA A 27 5.77 31.01 -15.12
C ALA A 27 6.32 31.54 -16.44
N TYR A 28 5.62 32.48 -17.09
CA TYR A 28 6.06 33.12 -18.31
C TYR A 28 7.22 34.12 -18.07
N GLY A 29 7.17 34.85 -16.97
CA GLY A 29 8.15 35.89 -16.59
C GLY A 29 9.55 35.37 -16.22
N GLN A 30 9.76 34.05 -16.18
CA GLN A 30 11.08 33.45 -15.95
C GLN A 30 12.01 33.54 -17.17
N PHE A 31 11.50 33.88 -18.37
CA PHE A 31 12.26 33.99 -19.64
C PHE A 31 13.16 32.79 -20.00
N TYR A 32 13.00 31.64 -19.33
CA TYR A 32 13.64 30.37 -19.66
C TYR A 32 12.71 29.50 -20.51
N PHE A 33 13.30 28.64 -21.34
CA PHE A 33 12.56 27.63 -22.11
C PHE A 33 11.68 26.75 -21.20
N SER A 34 12.22 26.31 -20.06
CA SER A 34 11.47 25.52 -19.07
C SER A 34 10.23 26.27 -18.54
N GLY A 35 10.36 27.56 -18.22
CA GLY A 35 9.23 28.39 -17.76
C GLY A 35 8.13 28.53 -18.82
N THR A 36 8.54 28.72 -20.08
CA THR A 36 7.61 28.79 -21.21
C THR A 36 6.84 27.48 -21.42
N VAL A 37 7.51 26.33 -21.27
CA VAL A 37 6.84 25.00 -21.35
C VAL A 37 5.84 24.83 -20.20
N VAL A 38 6.21 25.20 -18.98
CA VAL A 38 5.31 25.15 -17.82
C VAL A 38 4.09 26.05 -18.03
N TYR A 39 4.26 27.25 -18.61
CA TYR A 39 3.16 28.13 -18.98
C TYR A 39 2.18 27.44 -19.95
N PHE A 40 2.67 26.79 -21.01
CA PHE A 40 1.79 26.05 -21.94
C PHE A 40 1.07 24.87 -21.28
N ILE A 41 1.75 24.10 -20.42
CA ILE A 41 1.11 23.00 -19.69
C ILE A 41 0.05 23.52 -18.72
N ALA A 42 0.35 24.60 -18.00
CA ALA A 42 -0.56 25.20 -17.04
C ALA A 42 -1.78 25.84 -17.71
N THR A 43 -1.62 26.50 -18.86
CA THR A 43 -2.74 27.03 -19.66
C THR A 43 -3.66 25.91 -20.18
N ILE A 44 -3.10 24.81 -20.68
CA ILE A 44 -3.89 23.61 -21.04
C ILE A 44 -4.64 23.05 -19.82
N GLY A 45 -3.99 22.98 -18.65
CA GLY A 45 -4.63 22.60 -17.40
C GLY A 45 -5.77 23.53 -16.97
N ALA A 46 -5.61 24.84 -17.18
CA ALA A 46 -6.65 25.83 -16.93
C ALA A 46 -7.85 25.63 -17.85
N ILE A 47 -7.64 25.35 -19.14
CA ILE A 47 -8.72 25.02 -20.09
C ILE A 47 -9.48 23.77 -19.65
N PHE A 48 -8.79 22.69 -19.26
CA PHE A 48 -9.49 21.51 -18.73
C PHE A 48 -10.29 21.83 -17.47
N THR A 49 -9.80 22.75 -16.64
CA THR A 49 -10.49 23.21 -15.43
C THR A 49 -11.81 23.90 -15.73
N THR A 50 -11.83 24.76 -16.74
CA THR A 50 -13.06 25.41 -17.19
C THR A 50 -14.06 24.38 -17.73
N LEU A 51 -13.59 23.45 -18.57
CA LEU A 51 -14.42 22.42 -19.18
C LEU A 51 -15.09 21.51 -18.14
N TYR A 52 -14.35 20.97 -17.17
CA TYR A 52 -14.96 20.08 -16.17
C TYR A 52 -15.89 20.84 -15.22
N SER A 53 -15.53 22.05 -14.81
CA SER A 53 -16.34 22.82 -13.84
C SER A 53 -17.69 23.19 -14.43
N VAL A 54 -17.68 23.60 -15.69
CA VAL A 54 -18.91 23.97 -16.38
C VAL A 54 -19.76 22.74 -16.73
N LYS A 55 -19.13 21.60 -17.09
CA LYS A 55 -19.83 20.33 -17.26
C LYS A 55 -20.62 19.96 -15.99
N VAL A 56 -20.01 20.07 -14.81
CA VAL A 56 -20.69 19.77 -13.55
C VAL A 56 -21.89 20.70 -13.34
N LEU A 57 -21.69 22.02 -13.46
CA LEU A 57 -22.76 23.00 -13.25
C LEU A 57 -23.93 22.77 -14.23
N SER A 58 -23.62 22.49 -15.49
CA SER A 58 -24.63 22.22 -16.52
C SER A 58 -25.47 20.98 -16.19
N LEU A 59 -24.83 19.88 -15.81
CA LEU A 59 -25.51 18.60 -15.51
C LEU A 59 -26.32 18.64 -14.21
N THR A 60 -25.93 19.44 -13.22
CA THR A 60 -26.64 19.51 -11.93
C THR A 60 -27.81 20.48 -11.95
N PHE A 61 -27.69 21.62 -12.64
CA PHE A 61 -28.69 22.70 -12.54
C PHE A 61 -29.38 23.07 -13.86
N LEU A 62 -28.72 22.92 -15.00
CA LEU A 62 -29.21 23.48 -16.28
C LEU A 62 -29.85 22.43 -17.19
N THR A 63 -29.42 21.17 -17.12
CA THR A 63 -29.99 20.10 -17.94
C THR A 63 -31.30 19.57 -17.38
N ASN A 64 -32.10 18.98 -18.27
CA ASN A 64 -33.36 18.33 -17.90
C ASN A 64 -33.16 17.29 -16.78
N PRO A 65 -34.09 17.20 -15.82
CA PRO A 65 -33.97 16.29 -14.69
C PRO A 65 -33.94 14.84 -15.15
N ASN A 66 -32.83 14.16 -14.88
CA ASN A 66 -32.61 12.74 -15.23
C ASN A 66 -32.80 11.80 -14.03
N GLY A 67 -33.31 12.31 -12.90
CA GLY A 67 -33.54 11.53 -11.68
C GLY A 67 -34.91 10.81 -11.65
N PRO A 68 -35.11 9.86 -10.72
CA PRO A 68 -36.38 9.17 -10.56
C PRO A 68 -37.49 10.14 -10.14
N ARG A 69 -38.70 9.97 -10.72
CA ARG A 69 -39.84 10.91 -10.55
C ARG A 69 -40.26 11.14 -9.08
N ILE A 70 -40.01 10.17 -8.21
CA ILE A 70 -40.35 10.20 -6.78
C ILE A 70 -39.64 11.36 -6.07
N ASN A 71 -38.38 11.64 -6.42
CA ASN A 71 -37.56 12.69 -5.80
C ASN A 71 -38.01 14.11 -6.19
N TYR A 72 -38.83 14.24 -7.22
CA TYR A 72 -39.35 15.53 -7.68
C TYR A 72 -40.82 15.73 -7.29
N LYS A 73 -41.61 14.66 -7.25
CA LYS A 73 -43.07 14.74 -7.05
C LYS A 73 -43.54 14.33 -5.66
N THR A 74 -42.90 13.36 -5.02
CA THR A 74 -43.43 12.70 -3.82
C THR A 74 -42.65 13.07 -2.55
N LYS A 75 -41.34 13.26 -2.67
CA LYS A 75 -40.49 13.86 -1.64
C LYS A 75 -39.66 14.94 -2.30
N PRO A 76 -40.05 16.23 -2.21
CA PRO A 76 -39.25 17.28 -2.81
C PRO A 76 -37.86 17.30 -2.16
N ALA A 77 -36.83 17.49 -2.98
CA ALA A 77 -35.48 17.68 -2.48
C ALA A 77 -35.45 18.90 -1.54
N HIS A 78 -34.93 18.70 -0.34
CA HIS A 78 -34.78 19.75 0.67
C HIS A 78 -33.31 20.12 0.83
N GLU A 79 -33.07 21.37 1.24
CA GLU A 79 -31.73 21.89 1.53
C GLU A 79 -31.20 21.28 2.84
N GLY A 80 -29.88 21.32 3.07
CA GLY A 80 -29.31 20.88 4.34
C GLY A 80 -29.61 21.84 5.50
N ASP A 81 -29.47 21.34 6.73
CA ASP A 81 -29.67 22.13 7.94
C ASP A 81 -28.76 23.37 8.02
N ILE A 82 -29.12 24.32 8.89
CA ILE A 82 -28.37 25.56 9.10
C ILE A 82 -26.91 25.32 9.51
N PHE A 83 -26.62 24.23 10.20
CA PHE A 83 -25.25 23.84 10.57
C PHE A 83 -24.41 23.40 9.38
N MET A 84 -25.02 22.89 8.30
CA MET A 84 -24.32 22.53 7.06
C MET A 84 -24.21 23.73 6.12
N SER A 85 -25.23 24.59 6.04
CA SER A 85 -25.24 25.74 5.15
C SER A 85 -24.42 26.92 5.69
N SER A 86 -24.35 27.13 6.99
CA SER A 86 -23.62 28.27 7.57
C SER A 86 -22.12 28.28 7.22
N PRO A 87 -21.34 27.17 7.28
CA PRO A 87 -19.96 27.20 6.82
C PRO A 87 -19.87 27.47 5.32
N LEU A 88 -20.78 26.90 4.52
CA LEU A 88 -20.79 27.10 3.06
C LEU A 88 -21.02 28.57 2.67
N ILE A 89 -21.89 29.28 3.41
CA ILE A 89 -22.14 30.71 3.20
C ILE A 89 -20.89 31.52 3.55
N ILE A 90 -20.23 31.23 4.68
CA ILE A 90 -18.99 31.91 5.09
C ILE A 90 -17.89 31.71 4.05
N LEU A 91 -17.70 30.47 3.56
CA LEU A 91 -16.74 30.17 2.50
C LEU A 91 -17.07 30.90 1.19
N ALA A 92 -18.36 30.96 0.82
CA ALA A 92 -18.79 31.68 -0.38
C ALA A 92 -18.50 33.18 -0.28
N LEU A 93 -18.71 33.79 0.90
CA LEU A 93 -18.38 35.19 1.14
C LEU A 93 -16.88 35.46 1.02
N PHE A 94 -16.02 34.63 1.63
CA PHE A 94 -14.57 34.79 1.50
C PHE A 94 -14.06 34.61 0.07
N SER A 95 -14.71 33.78 -0.75
CA SER A 95 -14.35 33.61 -2.15
C SER A 95 -14.60 34.87 -3.01
N ILE A 96 -15.45 35.79 -2.55
CA ILE A 96 -15.82 37.03 -3.25
C ILE A 96 -15.12 38.23 -2.61
N PHE A 97 -15.13 38.32 -1.28
CA PHE A 97 -14.79 39.54 -0.54
C PHE A 97 -13.31 39.93 -0.59
N PHE A 98 -12.39 38.94 -0.65
CA PHE A 98 -10.94 39.20 -0.61
C PHE A 98 -10.40 39.99 -1.82
N VAL A 99 -11.26 40.31 -2.80
CA VAL A 99 -10.90 40.88 -4.10
C VAL A 99 -11.27 42.36 -4.27
N LEU A 100 -12.09 42.93 -3.39
CA LEU A 100 -12.66 44.28 -3.57
C LEU A 100 -11.61 45.43 -3.62
N PHE A 101 -10.33 45.15 -3.33
CA PHE A 101 -9.25 46.13 -3.29
C PHE A 101 -8.44 46.30 -4.60
N LYS A 102 -8.77 45.62 -5.71
CA LYS A 102 -8.00 45.76 -6.97
C LYS A 102 -8.91 45.69 -8.21
N LEU A 103 -9.42 46.86 -8.62
CA LEU A 103 -10.53 46.99 -9.59
C LEU A 103 -10.12 47.80 -10.83
N LEU A 104 -9.15 47.30 -11.62
CA LEU A 104 -8.61 48.04 -12.77
C LEU A 104 -8.96 47.51 -14.18
N PRO A 105 -9.61 46.35 -14.40
CA PRO A 105 -10.32 46.18 -15.67
C PRO A 105 -11.63 45.37 -15.54
N PHE A 106 -12.75 46.07 -15.35
CA PHE A 106 -14.10 45.50 -15.20
C PHE A 106 -14.81 45.17 -16.53
N ILE A 107 -14.46 45.83 -17.63
CA ILE A 107 -15.15 45.65 -18.92
C ILE A 107 -14.64 44.41 -19.69
N PHE A 108 -13.32 44.22 -19.78
CA PHE A 108 -12.73 43.08 -20.53
C PHE A 108 -13.01 41.72 -19.88
N THR A 109 -13.13 41.74 -18.56
CA THR A 109 -13.38 40.57 -17.74
C THR A 109 -14.80 40.04 -17.92
N ILE A 110 -15.80 40.92 -18.03
CA ILE A 110 -17.19 40.54 -18.33
C ILE A 110 -17.32 39.96 -19.75
N SER A 111 -16.61 40.51 -20.74
CA SER A 111 -16.70 39.99 -22.11
C SER A 111 -16.15 38.58 -22.26
N PHE A 112 -15.00 38.27 -21.65
CA PHE A 112 -14.42 36.92 -21.69
C PHE A 112 -15.29 35.89 -20.96
N SER A 113 -16.00 36.33 -19.93
CA SER A 113 -16.82 35.45 -19.14
C SER A 113 -18.14 35.08 -19.81
N VAL A 114 -18.77 36.03 -20.51
CA VAL A 114 -19.92 35.77 -21.37
C VAL A 114 -19.53 34.81 -22.50
N LEU A 115 -18.35 35.00 -23.09
CA LEU A 115 -17.83 34.11 -24.14
C LEU A 115 -17.63 32.67 -23.63
N ALA A 116 -17.10 32.51 -22.41
CA ALA A 116 -16.92 31.19 -21.78
C ALA A 116 -18.24 30.46 -21.53
N ILE A 117 -19.30 31.19 -21.13
CA ILE A 117 -20.64 30.63 -20.92
C ILE A 117 -21.27 30.20 -22.25
N VAL A 118 -21.11 30.99 -23.31
CA VAL A 118 -21.62 30.66 -24.66
C VAL A 118 -20.92 29.43 -25.23
N PHE A 119 -19.59 29.37 -25.12
CA PHE A 119 -18.80 28.21 -25.57
C PHE A 119 -19.24 26.92 -24.86
N SER A 120 -19.49 27.01 -23.56
CA SER A 120 -19.98 25.90 -22.74
C SER A 120 -21.33 25.33 -23.18
N LEU A 121 -22.23 26.13 -23.77
CA LEU A 121 -23.56 25.67 -24.17
C LEU A 121 -23.54 24.89 -25.50
N VAL A 122 -22.59 25.20 -26.38
CA VAL A 122 -22.50 24.61 -27.73
C VAL A 122 -21.66 23.34 -27.73
N VAL A 123 -20.56 23.33 -26.96
CA VAL A 123 -19.56 22.25 -26.91
C VAL A 123 -20.11 20.87 -26.46
N PRO A 124 -21.08 20.74 -25.53
CA PRO A 124 -21.56 19.46 -25.04
C PRO A 124 -22.16 18.57 -26.14
N LYS A 125 -22.88 19.16 -27.12
CA LYS A 125 -23.46 18.40 -28.24
C LYS A 125 -22.37 17.77 -29.10
N VAL A 126 -21.34 18.55 -29.46
CA VAL A 126 -20.19 18.09 -30.25
C VAL A 126 -19.42 16.98 -29.51
N ILE A 127 -19.22 17.13 -28.20
CA ILE A 127 -18.54 16.12 -27.37
C ILE A 127 -19.33 14.82 -27.31
N ILE A 128 -20.67 14.86 -27.22
CA ILE A 128 -21.51 13.65 -27.19
C ILE A 128 -21.37 12.86 -28.50
N TYR A 129 -21.43 13.53 -29.65
CA TYR A 129 -21.21 12.88 -30.94
C TYR A 129 -19.81 12.28 -31.04
N PHE A 130 -18.78 12.99 -30.57
CA PHE A 130 -17.42 12.46 -30.55
C PHE A 130 -17.27 11.22 -29.65
N LYS A 131 -17.87 11.23 -28.45
CA LYS A 131 -17.82 10.11 -27.50
C LYS A 131 -18.45 8.83 -28.06
N LEU A 132 -19.50 8.95 -28.86
CA LEU A 132 -20.19 7.80 -29.47
C LEU A 132 -19.42 7.17 -30.64
N SER A 133 -18.41 7.86 -31.18
CA SER A 133 -17.52 7.27 -32.18
C SER A 133 -16.63 6.18 -31.58
N ARG A 134 -16.22 5.19 -32.38
CA ARG A 134 -15.33 4.10 -31.93
C ARG A 134 -14.02 4.63 -31.33
N PHE A 135 -13.45 5.68 -31.94
CA PHE A 135 -12.23 6.31 -31.46
C PHE A 135 -12.45 7.09 -30.16
N GLY A 136 -13.50 7.91 -30.10
CA GLY A 136 -13.85 8.69 -28.91
C GLY A 136 -14.26 7.80 -27.74
N TYR A 137 -14.90 6.66 -27.97
CA TYR A 137 -15.23 5.69 -26.93
C TYR A 137 -13.97 5.11 -26.27
N ASN A 138 -12.97 4.72 -27.07
CA ASN A 138 -11.71 4.19 -26.54
C ASN A 138 -10.92 5.24 -25.76
N ILE A 139 -10.83 6.46 -26.29
CA ILE A 139 -10.21 7.60 -25.60
C ILE A 139 -10.94 7.90 -24.29
N TYR A 140 -12.27 8.00 -24.34
CA TYR A 140 -13.08 8.23 -23.15
C TYR A 140 -12.88 7.13 -22.11
N GLY A 141 -12.88 5.86 -22.53
CA GLY A 141 -12.62 4.72 -21.65
C GLY A 141 -11.26 4.81 -20.95
N PHE A 142 -10.21 5.16 -21.69
CA PHE A 142 -8.86 5.34 -21.17
C PHE A 142 -8.78 6.43 -20.09
N PHE A 143 -9.33 7.62 -20.35
CA PHE A 143 -9.33 8.71 -19.37
C PHE A 143 -10.28 8.44 -18.18
N ASN A 144 -11.43 7.79 -18.42
CA ASN A 144 -12.41 7.46 -17.38
C ASN A 144 -11.86 6.44 -16.37
N GLN A 145 -10.96 5.55 -16.79
CA GLN A 145 -10.29 4.57 -15.93
C GLN A 145 -8.97 5.09 -15.33
N ARG A 146 -8.82 6.42 -15.22
CA ARG A 146 -7.62 7.08 -14.66
C ARG A 146 -6.32 6.57 -15.31
N PHE A 147 -6.31 6.53 -16.65
CA PHE A 147 -5.15 6.08 -17.44
C PHE A 147 -4.73 4.62 -17.17
N PHE A 148 -5.63 3.77 -16.64
CA PHE A 148 -5.32 2.39 -16.21
C PHE A 148 -4.25 2.28 -15.11
N ILE A 149 -3.87 3.38 -14.46
CA ILE A 149 -2.82 3.39 -13.43
C ILE A 149 -3.20 2.45 -12.28
N GLU A 150 -4.46 2.44 -11.88
CA GLU A 150 -4.97 1.54 -10.83
C GLU A 150 -4.87 0.07 -11.23
N LEU A 151 -5.12 -0.26 -12.50
CA LEU A 151 -4.98 -1.62 -13.01
C LEU A 151 -3.50 -2.04 -13.01
N LEU A 152 -2.60 -1.17 -13.43
CA LEU A 152 -1.16 -1.43 -13.38
C LEU A 152 -0.68 -1.65 -11.94
N TYR A 153 -1.07 -0.76 -11.03
CA TYR A 153 -0.71 -0.86 -9.62
C TYR A 153 -1.20 -2.16 -9.00
N ASN A 154 -2.47 -2.51 -9.21
CA ASN A 154 -3.04 -3.72 -8.64
C ASN A 154 -2.45 -5.00 -9.25
N LYS A 155 -2.26 -5.01 -10.57
CA LYS A 155 -1.77 -6.21 -11.25
C LYS A 155 -0.29 -6.47 -10.95
N TYR A 156 0.54 -5.43 -10.99
CA TYR A 156 1.99 -5.59 -10.92
C TYR A 156 2.56 -5.40 -9.52
N ILE A 157 2.04 -4.45 -8.74
CA ILE A 157 2.58 -4.16 -7.39
C ILE A 157 1.85 -5.01 -6.36
N THR A 158 0.52 -4.85 -6.23
CA THR A 158 -0.19 -5.53 -5.13
C THR A 158 -0.21 -7.05 -5.30
N GLY A 159 -0.43 -7.55 -6.53
CA GLY A 159 -0.37 -8.98 -6.82
C GLY A 159 1.00 -9.62 -6.50
N LEU A 160 2.09 -8.92 -6.80
CA LEU A 160 3.45 -9.38 -6.49
C LEU A 160 3.70 -9.40 -4.99
N VAL A 161 3.34 -8.34 -4.28
CA VAL A 161 3.49 -8.25 -2.81
C VAL A 161 2.69 -9.36 -2.12
N LEU A 162 1.46 -9.61 -2.56
CA LEU A 162 0.63 -10.69 -2.02
C LEU A 162 1.24 -12.07 -2.28
N LYS A 163 1.80 -12.31 -3.47
CA LYS A 163 2.45 -13.59 -3.80
C LYS A 163 3.71 -13.82 -2.97
N LEU A 164 4.53 -12.79 -2.78
CA LEU A 164 5.72 -12.85 -1.94
C LEU A 164 5.33 -13.07 -0.48
N GLY A 165 4.35 -12.33 0.05
CA GLY A 165 3.83 -12.52 1.40
C GLY A 165 3.29 -13.94 1.63
N GLY A 166 2.58 -14.50 0.66
CA GLY A 166 2.12 -15.89 0.72
C GLY A 166 3.27 -16.91 0.75
N GLN A 167 4.34 -16.67 -0.01
CA GLN A 167 5.54 -17.52 0.01
C GLN A 167 6.29 -17.41 1.34
N THR A 168 6.47 -16.22 1.89
CA THR A 168 7.16 -16.02 3.17
C THR A 168 6.42 -16.73 4.30
N THR A 169 5.10 -16.56 4.42
CA THR A 169 4.34 -17.21 5.49
C THR A 169 4.35 -18.75 5.38
N LYS A 170 4.33 -19.29 4.17
CA LYS A 170 4.36 -20.75 3.99
C LYS A 170 5.74 -21.34 4.26
N VAL A 171 6.81 -20.69 3.81
CA VAL A 171 8.18 -21.23 3.89
C VAL A 171 8.84 -20.89 5.23
N LEU A 172 8.74 -19.64 5.68
CA LEU A 172 9.33 -19.23 6.95
C LEU A 172 8.45 -19.67 8.12
N ASP A 173 7.22 -19.15 8.22
CA ASP A 173 6.44 -19.30 9.46
C ASP A 173 5.96 -20.75 9.65
N LYS A 174 5.34 -21.34 8.63
CA LYS A 174 4.84 -22.72 8.70
C LYS A 174 5.89 -23.77 8.35
N GLY A 175 7.03 -23.36 7.81
CA GLY A 175 8.11 -24.27 7.41
C GLY A 175 9.26 -24.22 8.39
N SER A 176 10.16 -23.26 8.20
CA SER A 176 11.39 -23.12 8.97
C SER A 176 11.16 -22.92 10.47
N VAL A 177 10.19 -22.09 10.86
CA VAL A 177 9.91 -21.78 12.27
C VAL A 177 9.28 -22.98 12.96
N GLU A 178 8.36 -23.70 12.31
CA GLU A 178 7.78 -24.92 12.88
C GLU A 178 8.82 -26.05 13.02
N LEU A 179 9.68 -26.22 12.00
CA LEU A 179 10.78 -27.19 12.01
C LEU A 179 11.87 -26.90 13.04
N LEU A 180 12.15 -25.63 13.38
CA LEU A 180 13.10 -25.27 14.45
C LEU A 180 12.42 -25.18 15.82
N GLY A 181 11.13 -24.91 15.83
CA GLY A 181 10.34 -24.68 17.02
C GLY A 181 9.72 -25.98 17.55
N PRO A 182 8.40 -26.01 17.84
CA PRO A 182 7.79 -27.10 18.60
C PRO A 182 7.98 -28.47 17.97
N TYR A 183 7.76 -28.60 16.66
CA TYR A 183 7.79 -29.89 15.98
C TYR A 183 9.19 -30.47 15.88
N GLY A 184 10.18 -29.64 15.57
CA GLY A 184 11.59 -30.05 15.53
C GLY A 184 12.10 -30.49 16.89
N ILE A 185 11.78 -29.71 17.92
CA ILE A 185 12.15 -30.00 19.30
C ILE A 185 11.46 -31.27 19.79
N GLU A 186 10.16 -31.45 19.52
CA GLU A 186 9.41 -32.66 19.89
C GLU A 186 10.07 -33.91 19.30
N LYS A 187 10.31 -33.92 17.99
CA LYS A 187 10.96 -35.06 17.33
C LYS A 187 12.38 -35.28 17.84
N GLY A 188 13.14 -34.20 18.02
CA GLY A 188 14.50 -34.26 18.58
C GLY A 188 14.52 -34.88 19.97
N LEU A 189 13.67 -34.40 20.88
CA LEU A 189 13.53 -34.92 22.24
C LEU A 189 13.06 -36.36 22.25
N ILE A 190 12.09 -36.76 21.43
CA ILE A 190 11.64 -38.16 21.33
C ILE A 190 12.78 -39.06 20.86
N THR A 191 13.58 -38.63 19.87
CA THR A 191 14.72 -39.43 19.42
C THR A 191 15.81 -39.55 20.50
N LEU A 192 16.08 -38.47 21.25
CA LEU A 192 16.99 -38.51 22.38
C LEU A 192 16.48 -39.43 23.48
N SER A 193 15.19 -39.34 23.82
CA SER A 193 14.56 -40.19 24.85
C SER A 193 14.66 -41.66 24.47
N ARG A 194 14.38 -42.02 23.21
CA ARG A 194 14.52 -43.40 22.71
C ARG A 194 15.96 -43.88 22.75
N ASN A 195 16.92 -43.03 22.41
CA ASN A 195 18.34 -43.37 22.48
C ASN A 195 18.79 -43.61 23.93
N ILE A 196 18.38 -42.76 24.88
CA ILE A 196 18.67 -42.92 26.31
C ILE A 196 18.01 -44.21 26.84
N ALA A 197 16.73 -44.41 26.56
CA ALA A 197 16.00 -45.62 26.98
C ALA A 197 16.60 -46.90 26.38
N SER A 198 17.25 -46.83 25.22
CA SER A 198 17.94 -47.98 24.63
C SER A 198 19.26 -48.37 25.33
N LEU A 199 19.79 -47.53 26.23
CA LEU A 199 20.93 -47.86 27.07
C LEU A 199 20.53 -48.71 28.28
N ASP A 200 19.28 -48.60 28.71
CA ASP A 200 18.68 -49.36 29.84
C ASP A 200 18.17 -50.76 29.41
N LYS A 201 18.74 -51.34 28.34
CA LYS A 201 18.33 -52.68 27.90
C LYS A 201 18.48 -53.68 29.06
N PRO A 202 17.48 -54.56 29.29
CA PRO A 202 17.50 -55.53 30.37
C PRO A 202 18.45 -56.69 30.06
N SER A 203 19.75 -56.42 30.00
CA SER A 203 20.79 -57.41 29.80
C SER A 203 21.60 -57.55 31.07
N VAL A 204 21.17 -58.48 31.93
CA VAL A 204 21.93 -59.08 33.05
C VAL A 204 22.50 -58.08 34.08
N ILE A 205 22.46 -58.45 35.36
CA ILE A 205 22.93 -57.65 36.51
C ILE A 205 24.39 -57.14 36.32
N THR A 206 25.20 -57.83 35.53
CA THR A 206 26.58 -57.48 35.20
C THR A 206 26.72 -56.13 34.49
N SER A 207 25.76 -55.73 33.66
CA SER A 207 25.81 -54.44 32.95
C SER A 207 25.63 -53.27 33.92
N TYR A 208 24.77 -53.42 34.93
CA TYR A 208 24.58 -52.40 35.97
C TYR A 208 25.82 -52.25 36.84
N ALA A 209 26.48 -53.36 37.21
CA ALA A 209 27.74 -53.31 37.95
C ALA A 209 28.83 -52.56 37.16
N LEU A 210 28.91 -52.78 35.84
CA LEU A 210 29.83 -52.07 34.96
C LEU A 210 29.50 -50.56 34.88
N TYR A 211 28.23 -50.17 34.77
CA TYR A 211 27.83 -48.76 34.78
C TYR A 211 28.18 -48.05 36.09
N ILE A 212 27.97 -48.72 37.23
CA ILE A 212 28.35 -48.19 38.56
C ILE A 212 29.87 -48.02 38.65
N LEU A 213 30.65 -49.01 38.19
CA LEU A 213 32.11 -48.95 38.19
C LEU A 213 32.62 -47.80 37.32
N ILE A 214 32.13 -47.66 36.09
CA ILE A 214 32.47 -46.55 35.20
C ILE A 214 32.10 -45.21 35.84
N GLY A 215 30.91 -45.11 36.44
CA GLY A 215 30.46 -43.90 37.13
C GLY A 215 31.38 -43.51 38.29
N LEU A 216 31.83 -44.49 39.09
CA LEU A 216 32.75 -44.26 40.21
C LEU A 216 34.14 -43.81 39.73
N ILE A 217 34.65 -44.41 38.66
CA ILE A 217 35.92 -43.99 38.03
C ILE A 217 35.82 -42.55 37.53
N PHE A 218 34.74 -42.19 36.81
CA PHE A 218 34.54 -40.81 36.36
C PHE A 218 34.39 -39.83 37.52
N TYR A 219 33.64 -40.18 38.57
CA TYR A 219 33.45 -39.33 39.74
C TYR A 219 34.76 -38.98 40.45
N LEU A 220 35.68 -39.95 40.56
CA LEU A 220 36.99 -39.72 41.16
C LEU A 220 37.91 -38.87 40.26
N LEU A 221 37.81 -39.02 38.93
CA LEU A 221 38.70 -38.31 37.98
C LEU A 221 38.33 -36.84 37.74
N ILE A 222 37.04 -36.47 37.86
CA ILE A 222 36.58 -35.11 37.53
C ILE A 222 37.20 -34.03 38.44
N PRO A 223 37.24 -34.18 39.78
CA PRO A 223 37.85 -33.19 40.67
C PRO A 223 39.33 -32.95 40.37
N ASP A 224 40.09 -34.01 40.09
CA ASP A 224 41.53 -33.91 39.78
C ASP A 224 41.78 -33.13 38.47
N LEU A 225 40.95 -33.35 37.45
CA LEU A 225 41.03 -32.65 36.17
C LEU A 225 40.67 -31.16 36.28
N VAL A 226 39.73 -30.82 37.17
CA VAL A 226 39.33 -29.42 37.42
C VAL A 226 40.37 -28.68 38.26
N LEU A 227 40.96 -29.32 39.28
CA LEU A 227 42.00 -28.71 40.11
C LEU A 227 43.29 -28.43 39.34
N ALA A 228 43.63 -29.26 38.35
CA ALA A 228 44.81 -29.09 37.48
C ALA A 228 44.70 -27.92 36.48
N GLY A 229 43.60 -27.15 36.48
CA GLY A 229 43.41 -25.95 35.65
C GLY A 229 43.14 -26.21 34.16
N ASN A 230 43.09 -27.47 33.72
CA ASN A 230 42.95 -27.86 32.32
C ASN A 230 41.49 -28.09 31.89
N THR A 231 40.66 -27.06 32.03
CA THR A 231 39.22 -27.08 31.66
C THR A 231 38.99 -27.43 30.18
N SER A 232 39.92 -27.08 29.30
CA SER A 232 39.88 -27.40 27.87
C SER A 232 39.98 -28.91 27.58
N ILE A 233 40.79 -29.64 28.35
CA ILE A 233 40.97 -31.09 28.19
C ILE A 233 39.71 -31.84 28.65
N LEU A 234 39.08 -31.39 29.75
CA LEU A 234 37.80 -31.91 30.21
C LEU A 234 36.70 -31.75 29.13
N LEU A 235 36.62 -30.57 28.50
CA LEU A 235 35.68 -30.30 27.41
C LEU A 235 35.94 -31.17 26.18
N LEU A 236 37.22 -31.42 25.85
CA LEU A 236 37.59 -32.27 24.71
C LEU A 236 37.23 -33.74 24.94
N ILE A 237 37.38 -34.23 26.19
CA ILE A 237 36.95 -35.58 26.59
C ILE A 237 35.43 -35.71 26.53
N LEU A 238 34.69 -34.71 27.02
CA LEU A 238 33.22 -34.70 26.92
C LEU A 238 32.74 -34.64 25.46
N TYR A 239 33.42 -33.85 24.62
CA TYR A 239 33.10 -33.74 23.20
C TYR A 239 33.40 -35.04 22.43
N SER A 240 34.49 -35.74 22.74
CA SER A 240 34.84 -37.01 22.10
C SER A 240 33.83 -38.12 22.47
N LEU A 241 33.39 -38.19 23.73
CA LEU A 241 32.34 -39.11 24.17
C LEU A 241 31.01 -38.86 23.44
N LEU A 242 30.61 -37.59 23.30
CA LEU A 242 29.40 -37.22 22.54
C LEU A 242 29.52 -37.58 21.04
N CYS A 243 30.71 -37.43 20.45
CA CYS A 243 30.96 -37.82 19.06
C CYS A 243 30.90 -39.34 18.85
N PHE A 244 31.45 -40.12 19.78
CA PHE A 244 31.39 -41.58 19.75
C PHE A 244 29.95 -42.12 19.81
N ILE A 245 29.09 -41.52 20.64
CA ILE A 245 27.66 -41.87 20.72
C ILE A 245 26.97 -41.63 19.36
N LYS A 246 27.35 -40.57 18.64
CA LYS A 246 26.79 -40.25 17.32
C LYS A 246 27.22 -41.25 16.24
N ILE A 247 28.46 -41.74 16.29
CA ILE A 247 29.00 -42.72 15.34
C ILE A 247 28.34 -44.11 15.53
N SER A 248 28.18 -44.54 16.78
CA SER A 248 27.52 -45.80 17.17
C SER A 248 26.07 -45.89 16.65
N ASN A 249 25.31 -44.79 16.74
CA ASN A 249 23.93 -44.74 16.23
C ASN A 249 23.85 -44.73 14.68
N SER A 250 24.92 -44.35 13.99
CA SER A 250 24.94 -44.35 12.51
C SER A 250 25.18 -45.74 11.91
N SER A 251 25.96 -46.60 12.59
CA SER A 251 26.32 -47.94 12.10
C SER A 251 25.19 -48.96 12.27
N SER A 252 24.34 -48.83 13.30
CA SER A 252 23.14 -49.68 13.46
C SER A 252 22.08 -49.43 12.39
N SER A 253 22.00 -48.20 11.86
CA SER A 253 21.06 -47.85 10.77
C SER A 253 21.43 -48.45 9.41
N LYS A 254 22.70 -48.79 9.19
CA LYS A 254 23.18 -49.41 7.95
C LYS A 254 22.97 -50.93 7.92
N SER A 255 23.09 -51.63 9.06
CA SER A 255 22.85 -53.08 9.13
C SER A 255 21.37 -53.44 8.93
N ALA A 256 20.43 -52.58 9.35
CA ALA A 256 18.99 -52.79 9.14
C ALA A 256 18.51 -52.55 7.68
N ARG A 257 19.37 -52.03 6.78
CA ARG A 257 19.06 -51.87 5.35
C ARG A 257 19.58 -53.00 4.46
N VAL A 258 20.30 -53.99 5.00
CA VAL A 258 20.85 -55.11 4.21
C VAL A 258 19.97 -56.37 4.28
N HIS A 259 18.94 -56.36 5.13
CA HIS A 259 17.86 -57.36 5.13
C HIS A 259 16.49 -56.72 4.87
N LEU A 260 16.40 -55.98 3.78
CA LEU A 260 15.21 -55.71 2.95
C LEU A 260 15.69 -55.66 1.50
#